data_AF-M4ZL33-F1
#
_entry.id   AF-M4ZL33-F1
#
_cell.length_a   1.000
_cell.length_b   1.000
_cell.length_c   1.000
_cell.angle_alpha   90.00
_cell.angle_beta   90.00
_cell.angle_gamma   90.00
#
_symmetry.space_group_name_H-M   'P 1'
#
loop_
_entity.id
_entity.type
_entity.pdbx_description
1 polymer ?
#
loop_
_entity_poly.entity_id
_entity_poly.type
_entity_poly.pdbx_seq_one_letter_code
_entity_poly.pdbx_strand_id
1 'polypeptide(L)'
;MIDVPAANEGSAVALAAGAALSGQRAVVALQNSGLGHVVNPLTSLLMVNRIPVFLLISVRGHPDESADEPQHIFMGAATKAILDQLAIDWYEFDGTTGGLDQLLIRAAEAHRQEAPFAVLLRKGQLTQSPAGPAPDAPLDYPLSAGEAIELICQRLDPATPIVSTTGFITRELFRVNDRAENFYMQGSLGHCSALAAGLAIARPERPVLALDGDGGALMHMGVMSTIGHAKPQNLIHVVLDNESYASTGGQASTSRSSSLDLVASACGYRSSVRCVEAEHIMTAMKHCASTPGPHFLLCKINRFHPATLPRVTTRHTPVGNKRRFQDAMERNVLEPSAVG
;
A
#
# COMPACT_ATOMS: atom_id res chain seq x y z
N MET A 1 -9.10 17.19 -19.06
CA MET A 1 -7.94 16.49 -18.48
C MET A 1 -8.41 15.09 -18.14
N ILE A 2 -7.70 14.05 -18.59
CA ILE A 2 -8.02 12.65 -18.25
C ILE A 2 -7.19 12.32 -17.01
N ASP A 3 -7.83 11.84 -15.95
CA ASP A 3 -7.19 11.32 -14.75
C ASP A 3 -7.30 9.79 -14.75
N VAL A 4 -6.20 9.12 -14.42
CA VAL A 4 -6.13 7.66 -14.38
C VAL A 4 -5.46 7.24 -13.07
N PRO A 5 -6.21 6.61 -12.14
CA PRO A 5 -5.63 6.06 -10.92
C PRO A 5 -4.83 4.80 -11.27
N ALA A 6 -3.52 4.98 -11.47
CA ALA A 6 -2.61 3.87 -11.72
C ALA A 6 -2.47 2.98 -10.47
N ALA A 7 -2.32 1.67 -10.67
CA ALA A 7 -2.19 0.72 -9.58
C ALA A 7 -0.89 0.95 -8.78
N ASN A 8 0.20 1.32 -9.45
CA ASN A 8 1.46 1.71 -8.82
C ASN A 8 2.18 2.78 -9.66
N GLU A 9 3.17 3.43 -9.07
CA GLU A 9 3.88 4.56 -9.68
C GLU A 9 4.62 4.16 -10.96
N GLY A 10 5.17 2.95 -11.03
CA GLY A 10 5.83 2.45 -12.24
C GLY A 10 4.86 2.34 -13.42
N SER A 11 3.67 1.80 -13.19
CA SER A 11 2.59 1.75 -14.19
C SER A 11 2.07 3.14 -14.55
N ALA A 12 2.06 4.09 -13.60
CA ALA A 12 1.69 5.48 -13.86
C ALA A 12 2.65 6.13 -14.87
N VAL A 13 3.96 5.89 -14.72
CA VAL A 13 4.98 6.35 -15.68
C VAL A 13 4.77 5.72 -17.06
N ALA A 14 4.48 4.41 -17.14
CA ALA A 14 4.24 3.75 -18.41
C ALA A 14 2.96 4.26 -19.12
N LEU A 15 1.87 4.50 -18.37
CA LEU A 15 0.64 5.10 -18.89
C LEU A 15 0.89 6.52 -19.41
N ALA A 16 1.62 7.33 -18.64
CA ALA A 16 2.01 8.67 -19.04
C ALA A 16 2.91 8.66 -20.28
N ALA A 17 3.82 7.69 -20.40
CA ALA A 17 4.64 7.50 -21.59
C ALA A 17 3.77 7.20 -22.83
N GLY A 18 2.78 6.31 -22.70
CA GLY A 18 1.82 6.03 -23.77
C GLY A 18 1.05 7.26 -24.22
N ALA A 19 0.59 8.09 -23.28
CA ALA A 19 -0.05 9.36 -23.59
C ALA A 19 0.92 10.32 -24.31
N ALA A 20 2.17 10.44 -23.83
CA ALA A 20 3.19 11.27 -24.44
C ALA A 20 3.53 10.85 -25.88
N LEU A 21 3.64 9.55 -26.13
CA LEU A 21 3.85 9.00 -27.47
C LEU A 21 2.70 9.28 -28.43
N SER A 22 1.48 9.51 -27.92
CA SER A 22 0.34 9.95 -28.74
C SER A 22 0.32 11.47 -29.04
N GLY A 23 1.34 12.21 -28.61
CA GLY A 23 1.44 13.66 -28.77
C GLY A 23 0.76 14.47 -27.66
N GLN A 24 0.26 13.82 -26.60
CA GLN A 24 -0.30 14.52 -25.44
C GLN A 24 0.79 14.91 -24.43
N ARG A 25 0.54 15.90 -23.59
CA ARG A 25 1.38 16.14 -22.40
C ARG A 25 0.88 15.29 -21.26
N ALA A 26 1.79 14.66 -20.53
CA ALA A 26 1.47 13.77 -19.42
C ALA A 26 2.16 14.22 -18.12
N VAL A 27 1.43 14.06 -17.02
CA VAL A 27 1.90 14.34 -15.67
C VAL A 27 1.72 13.07 -14.84
N VAL A 28 2.74 12.72 -14.05
CA VAL A 28 2.64 11.66 -13.04
C VAL A 28 2.75 12.29 -11.67
N ALA A 29 1.69 12.17 -10.87
CA ALA A 29 1.69 12.58 -9.48
C ALA A 29 2.01 11.39 -8.57
N LEU A 30 2.98 11.54 -7.67
CA LEU A 30 3.39 10.51 -6.73
C LEU A 30 3.93 11.11 -5.41
N GLN A 31 4.04 10.27 -4.38
CA GLN A 31 4.83 10.58 -3.20
C GLN A 31 6.29 10.14 -3.44
N ASN A 32 7.25 10.81 -2.81
CA ASN A 32 8.67 10.47 -2.93
C ASN A 32 8.98 9.01 -2.54
N SER A 33 8.20 8.38 -1.66
CA SER A 33 8.27 6.92 -1.39
C SER A 33 8.17 6.06 -2.64
N GLY A 34 7.40 6.51 -3.64
CA GLY A 34 7.22 5.82 -4.92
C GLY A 34 8.40 5.98 -5.89
N LEU A 35 9.42 6.79 -5.56
CA LEU A 35 10.60 6.95 -6.41
C LEU A 35 11.29 5.61 -6.70
N GLY A 36 11.31 4.70 -5.73
CA GLY A 36 11.85 3.35 -5.91
C GLY A 36 11.13 2.53 -6.99
N HIS A 37 9.83 2.75 -7.19
CA HIS A 37 9.04 2.02 -8.19
C HIS A 37 9.18 2.58 -9.61
N VAL A 38 9.55 3.85 -9.73
CA VAL A 38 9.67 4.52 -11.03
C VAL A 38 11.06 4.43 -11.63
N VAL A 39 12.10 4.05 -10.87
CA VAL A 39 13.48 3.96 -11.41
C VAL A 39 13.56 3.16 -12.71
N ASN A 40 12.92 1.99 -12.74
CA ASN A 40 12.91 1.13 -13.93
C ASN A 40 12.26 1.86 -15.14
N PRO A 41 10.97 2.23 -15.12
CA PRO A 41 10.36 2.89 -16.28
C PRO A 41 10.94 4.29 -16.59
N LEU A 42 11.53 5.00 -15.61
CA LEU A 42 12.27 6.24 -15.92
C LEU A 42 13.50 5.94 -16.76
N THR A 43 14.35 5.04 -16.31
CA THR A 43 15.65 4.76 -16.94
C THR A 43 15.52 3.94 -18.23
N SER A 44 14.65 2.93 -18.25
CA SER A 44 14.57 1.98 -19.36
C SER A 44 13.53 2.32 -20.42
N LEU A 45 12.57 3.20 -20.10
CA LEU A 45 11.50 3.61 -21.01
C LEU A 45 11.58 5.10 -21.32
N LEU A 46 11.47 6.00 -20.34
CA LEU A 46 11.42 7.43 -20.65
C LEU A 46 12.74 7.96 -21.20
N MET A 47 13.83 7.78 -20.46
CA MET A 47 15.13 8.40 -20.77
C MET A 47 15.73 7.85 -22.06
N VAL A 48 15.73 6.53 -22.23
CA VAL A 48 16.25 5.87 -23.44
C VAL A 48 15.49 6.30 -24.70
N ASN A 49 14.18 6.51 -24.60
CA ASN A 49 13.35 6.87 -25.74
C ASN A 49 13.06 8.39 -25.83
N ARG A 50 13.68 9.20 -24.96
CA ARG A 50 13.46 10.65 -24.86
C ARG A 50 11.96 11.01 -24.80
N ILE A 51 11.23 10.39 -23.89
CA ILE A 51 9.80 10.65 -23.69
C ILE A 51 9.63 11.67 -22.55
N PRO A 52 9.18 12.90 -22.83
CA PRO A 52 9.10 13.95 -21.81
C PRO A 52 7.84 13.80 -20.96
N VAL A 53 8.01 13.28 -19.74
CA VAL A 53 6.95 13.21 -18.71
C VAL A 53 7.30 14.15 -17.55
N PHE A 54 6.31 14.91 -17.08
CA PHE A 54 6.45 15.78 -15.92
C PHE A 54 6.09 15.00 -14.64
N LEU A 55 6.99 14.97 -13.67
CA LEU A 55 6.82 14.29 -12.39
C LEU A 55 6.47 15.30 -11.30
N LEU A 56 5.31 15.14 -10.68
CA LEU A 56 4.87 15.90 -9.53
C LEU A 56 5.06 15.06 -8.27
N ILE A 57 6.12 15.37 -7.50
CA ILE A 57 6.54 14.56 -6.36
C ILE A 57 6.21 15.30 -5.06
N SER A 58 5.28 14.77 -4.29
CA SER A 58 5.08 15.20 -2.90
C SER A 58 6.18 14.61 -2.01
N VAL A 59 6.88 15.45 -1.25
CA VAL A 59 8.02 15.05 -0.43
C VAL A 59 7.63 14.93 1.03
N ARG A 60 7.95 13.78 1.62
CA ARG A 60 7.81 13.49 3.05
C ARG A 60 9.15 13.12 3.69
N GLY A 61 9.23 13.31 5.00
CA GLY A 61 10.34 12.84 5.83
C GLY A 61 11.63 13.66 5.83
N HIS A 62 11.71 14.82 5.18
CA HIS A 62 12.88 15.72 5.26
C HIS A 62 12.45 17.16 4.94
N PRO A 63 12.91 18.24 5.60
CA PRO A 63 13.72 18.26 6.83
C PRO A 63 12.87 18.07 8.11
N ASP A 64 11.63 17.60 7.97
CA ASP A 64 10.67 17.40 9.06
C ASP A 64 10.65 15.94 9.57
N GLU A 65 11.81 15.25 9.58
CA GLU A 65 11.94 13.84 9.97
C GLU A 65 11.23 13.53 11.29
N SER A 66 11.34 14.42 12.27
CA SER A 66 10.86 14.24 13.64
C SER A 66 9.34 14.38 13.80
N ALA A 67 8.67 15.02 12.84
CA ALA A 67 7.21 15.23 12.85
C ALA A 67 6.45 14.27 11.94
N ASP A 68 7.16 13.47 11.14
CA ASP A 68 6.61 12.53 10.18
C ASP A 68 6.63 11.07 10.69
N GLU A 69 6.05 10.13 9.93
CA GLU A 69 6.14 8.70 10.24
C GLU A 69 7.56 8.18 9.92
N PRO A 70 8.15 7.29 10.77
CA PRO A 70 9.55 6.90 10.67
C PRO A 70 9.98 6.31 9.32
N GLN A 71 9.07 5.64 8.59
CA GLN A 71 9.39 5.06 7.29
C GLN A 71 9.74 6.11 6.22
N HIS A 72 9.37 7.38 6.41
CA HIS A 72 9.66 8.43 5.44
C HIS A 72 11.09 8.97 5.55
N ILE A 73 11.79 8.77 6.66
CA ILE A 73 13.12 9.34 6.93
C ILE A 73 14.12 9.00 5.83
N PHE A 74 14.20 7.71 5.46
CA PHE A 74 15.19 7.23 4.50
C PHE A 74 14.96 7.78 3.09
N MET A 75 13.72 7.71 2.60
CA MET A 75 13.40 8.22 1.27
C MET A 75 13.40 9.75 1.22
N GLY A 76 12.97 10.42 2.29
CA GLY A 76 13.03 11.88 2.43
C GLY A 76 14.44 12.41 2.20
N ALA A 77 15.42 11.83 2.90
CA ALA A 77 16.83 12.19 2.74
C ALA A 77 17.40 11.82 1.35
N ALA A 78 16.96 10.70 0.77
CA ALA A 78 17.48 10.21 -0.51
C ALA A 78 16.85 10.88 -1.75
N THR A 79 15.72 11.56 -1.61
CA THR A 79 14.87 12.03 -2.74
C THR A 79 15.67 12.81 -3.79
N LYS A 80 16.41 13.84 -3.37
CA LYS A 80 17.20 14.69 -4.29
C LYS A 80 18.37 13.92 -4.91
N ALA A 81 19.09 13.16 -4.08
CA ALA A 81 20.22 12.36 -4.53
C ALA A 81 19.81 11.31 -5.57
N ILE A 82 18.63 10.69 -5.45
CA ILE A 82 18.12 9.76 -6.47
C ILE A 82 17.89 10.49 -7.79
N LEU A 83 17.25 11.67 -7.78
CA LEU A 83 17.02 12.45 -9.00
C LEU A 83 18.34 12.88 -9.65
N ASP A 84 19.30 13.35 -8.85
CA ASP A 84 20.64 13.73 -9.33
C ASP A 84 21.37 12.54 -9.97
N GLN A 85 21.33 11.36 -9.33
CA GLN A 85 21.99 10.15 -9.85
C GLN A 85 21.33 9.62 -11.13
N LEU A 86 20.03 9.84 -11.29
CA LEU A 86 19.31 9.52 -12.53
C LEU A 86 19.47 10.62 -13.59
N ALA A 87 20.20 11.71 -13.30
CA ALA A 87 20.30 12.90 -14.16
C ALA A 87 18.93 13.46 -14.57
N ILE A 88 17.96 13.41 -13.65
CA ILE A 88 16.64 14.00 -13.85
C ILE A 88 16.66 15.40 -13.25
N ASP A 89 16.49 16.39 -14.11
CA ASP A 89 16.36 17.78 -13.68
C ASP A 89 15.15 17.96 -12.75
N TRP A 90 15.36 18.68 -11.65
CA TRP A 90 14.32 18.94 -10.68
C TRP A 90 14.30 20.37 -10.15
N TYR A 91 13.13 20.76 -9.65
CA TYR A 91 12.91 22.05 -8.98
C TYR A 91 12.13 21.85 -7.68
N GLU A 92 12.64 22.40 -6.58
CA GLU A 92 11.91 22.44 -5.31
C GLU A 92 11.04 23.70 -5.28
N PHE A 93 9.72 23.49 -5.25
CA PHE A 93 8.78 24.60 -5.23
C PHE A 93 8.81 25.31 -3.88
N ASP A 94 8.85 26.63 -3.92
CA ASP A 94 8.92 27.49 -2.74
C ASP A 94 7.54 27.94 -2.23
N GLY A 95 6.46 27.65 -2.97
CA GLY A 95 5.09 28.07 -2.64
C GLY A 95 4.71 29.46 -3.17
N THR A 96 5.57 30.14 -3.93
CA THR A 96 5.33 31.51 -4.42
C THR A 96 4.88 31.53 -5.89
N THR A 97 4.22 32.61 -6.31
CA THR A 97 3.88 32.82 -7.73
C THR A 97 5.12 32.87 -8.62
N GLY A 98 6.18 33.55 -8.16
CA GLY A 98 7.44 33.61 -8.90
C GLY A 98 8.12 32.25 -9.02
N GLY A 99 8.05 31.42 -7.99
CA GLY A 99 8.53 30.03 -8.05
C GLY A 99 7.70 29.15 -8.98
N LEU A 100 6.39 29.42 -9.12
CA LEU A 100 5.52 28.73 -10.08
C LEU A 100 5.90 29.12 -11.51
N ASP A 101 6.16 30.40 -11.78
CA ASP A 101 6.62 30.85 -13.10
C ASP A 101 7.94 30.18 -13.48
N GLN A 102 8.91 30.15 -12.56
CA GLN A 102 10.19 29.46 -12.78
C GLN A 102 10.01 27.97 -13.03
N LEU A 103 9.16 27.31 -12.24
CA LEU A 103 8.82 25.90 -12.42
C LEU A 103 8.29 25.64 -13.84
N LEU A 104 7.33 26.44 -14.30
CA LEU A 104 6.71 26.27 -15.63
C LEU A 104 7.71 26.52 -16.75
N ILE A 105 8.61 27.49 -16.61
CA ILE A 105 9.68 27.76 -17.58
C ILE A 105 10.59 26.54 -17.71
N ARG A 106 11.09 26.00 -16.59
CA ARG A 106 11.98 24.82 -16.59
C ARG A 106 11.29 23.57 -17.11
N ALA A 107 10.04 23.33 -16.71
CA ALA A 107 9.25 22.20 -17.21
C ALA A 107 9.04 22.28 -18.73
N ALA A 108 8.75 23.47 -19.26
CA ALA A 108 8.60 23.69 -20.71
C ALA A 108 9.92 23.51 -21.46
N GLU A 109 11.05 23.90 -20.87
CA GLU A 109 12.38 23.68 -21.42
C GLU A 109 12.73 22.19 -21.48
N ALA A 110 12.60 21.47 -20.38
CA ALA A 110 12.85 20.03 -20.34
C ALA A 110 11.97 19.27 -21.33
N HIS A 111 10.70 19.66 -21.47
CA HIS A 111 9.81 19.08 -22.47
C HIS A 111 10.30 19.31 -23.91
N ARG A 112 10.82 20.51 -24.25
CA ARG A 112 11.45 20.78 -25.56
C ARG A 112 12.73 19.98 -25.79
N GLN A 113 13.45 19.66 -24.71
CA GLN A 113 14.64 18.82 -24.74
C GLN A 113 14.31 17.32 -24.71
N GLU A 114 13.03 16.97 -24.71
CA GLU A 114 12.54 15.58 -24.67
C GLU A 114 13.01 14.82 -23.42
N ALA A 115 13.14 15.53 -22.29
CA ALA A 115 13.60 15.01 -21.02
C ALA A 115 12.48 14.94 -19.98
N PRO A 116 12.49 13.94 -19.07
CA PRO A 116 11.66 13.97 -17.89
C PRO A 116 12.10 15.11 -16.96
N PHE A 117 11.15 15.69 -16.23
CA PHE A 117 11.42 16.77 -15.29
C PHE A 117 10.59 16.62 -14.03
N ALA A 118 11.18 16.86 -12.87
CA ALA A 118 10.52 16.70 -11.58
C ALA A 118 10.29 18.01 -10.84
N VAL A 119 9.14 18.15 -10.21
CA VAL A 119 8.90 19.14 -9.16
C VAL A 119 8.77 18.46 -7.81
N LEU A 120 9.45 19.02 -6.81
CA LEU A 120 9.33 18.62 -5.41
C LEU A 120 8.38 19.59 -4.69
N LEU A 121 7.33 19.03 -4.10
CA LEU A 121 6.29 19.77 -3.39
C LEU A 121 6.24 19.37 -1.92
N ARG A 122 6.12 20.37 -1.04
CA ARG A 122 5.95 20.21 0.40
C ARG A 122 4.49 20.21 0.78
N LYS A 123 4.22 19.67 1.98
CA LYS A 123 2.89 19.71 2.59
C LYS A 123 2.42 21.17 2.70
N GLY A 124 1.18 21.41 2.29
CA GLY A 124 0.55 22.75 2.35
C GLY A 124 0.80 23.64 1.13
N GLN A 125 1.64 23.22 0.18
CA GLN A 125 1.87 23.97 -1.06
C GLN A 125 0.85 23.68 -2.17
N LEU A 126 -0.04 22.71 -1.96
CA LEU A 126 -1.18 22.43 -2.83
C LEU A 126 -2.47 22.71 -2.08
N THR A 127 -3.42 23.33 -2.77
CA THR A 127 -4.79 23.55 -2.29
C THR A 127 -5.76 22.62 -3.03
N GLN A 128 -6.90 22.33 -2.40
CA GLN A 128 -7.95 21.57 -3.08
C GLN A 128 -8.53 22.40 -4.23
N SER A 129 -8.70 21.77 -5.39
CA SER A 129 -9.41 22.39 -6.51
C SER A 129 -10.91 22.49 -6.17
N PRO A 130 -11.55 23.65 -6.39
CA PRO A 130 -13.01 23.79 -6.29
C PRO A 130 -13.78 22.90 -7.28
N ALA A 131 -13.12 22.51 -8.38
CA ALA A 131 -13.68 21.67 -9.44
C ALA A 131 -13.27 20.18 -9.28
N GLY A 132 -13.08 19.73 -8.04
CA GLY A 132 -12.78 18.32 -7.75
C GLY A 132 -13.90 17.38 -8.24
N PRO A 133 -13.58 16.10 -8.48
CA PRO A 133 -14.60 15.12 -8.81
C PRO A 133 -15.69 15.10 -7.73
N ALA A 134 -16.94 14.87 -8.14
CA ALA A 134 -18.04 14.70 -7.20
C ALA A 134 -17.68 13.61 -6.18
N PRO A 135 -18.07 13.77 -4.90
CA PRO A 135 -17.87 12.72 -3.93
C PRO A 135 -18.53 11.43 -4.44
N ASP A 136 -17.83 10.32 -4.27
CA ASP A 136 -18.39 9.01 -4.57
C ASP A 136 -19.71 8.80 -3.84
N ALA A 137 -20.62 8.05 -4.47
CA ALA A 137 -21.79 7.52 -3.78
C ALA A 137 -21.34 6.75 -2.52
N PRO A 138 -22.07 6.87 -1.40
CA PRO A 138 -21.76 6.13 -0.19
C PRO A 138 -21.77 4.63 -0.48
N LEU A 139 -20.80 3.91 0.09
CA LEU A 139 -20.78 2.45 0.07
C LEU A 139 -21.67 1.93 1.18
N ASP A 140 -22.71 1.19 0.81
CA ASP A 140 -23.66 0.58 1.73
C ASP A 140 -23.18 -0.81 2.18
N TYR A 141 -21.98 -0.86 2.77
CA TYR A 141 -21.46 -2.08 3.39
C TYR A 141 -21.65 -2.01 4.91
N PRO A 142 -22.13 -3.08 5.56
CA PRO A 142 -22.57 -3.01 6.96
C PRO A 142 -21.41 -2.93 7.96
N LEU A 143 -20.19 -3.31 7.56
CA LEU A 143 -19.03 -3.40 8.45
C LEU A 143 -18.03 -2.29 8.19
N SER A 144 -17.51 -1.70 9.26
CA SER A 144 -16.29 -0.89 9.23
C SER A 144 -15.03 -1.76 9.24
N ALA A 145 -13.87 -1.14 8.96
CA ALA A 145 -12.57 -1.81 9.08
C ALA A 145 -12.34 -2.36 10.50
N GLY A 146 -12.68 -1.59 11.53
CA GLY A 146 -12.55 -1.99 12.93
C GLY A 146 -13.37 -3.24 13.26
N GLU A 147 -14.65 -3.25 12.90
CA GLU A 147 -15.56 -4.39 13.15
C GLU A 147 -15.12 -5.66 12.41
N ALA A 148 -14.69 -5.54 11.14
CA ALA A 148 -14.16 -6.67 10.40
C ALA A 148 -12.90 -7.25 11.07
N ILE A 149 -11.98 -6.40 11.52
CA ILE A 149 -10.76 -6.82 12.24
C ILE A 149 -11.10 -7.50 13.57
N GLU A 150 -12.06 -6.98 14.32
CA GLU A 150 -12.55 -7.58 15.58
C GLU A 150 -13.07 -9.00 15.34
N LEU A 151 -13.94 -9.19 14.33
CA LEU A 151 -14.48 -10.51 13.96
C LEU A 151 -13.39 -11.49 13.53
N ILE A 152 -12.41 -11.04 12.74
CA ILE A 152 -11.26 -11.86 12.34
C ILE A 152 -10.46 -12.28 13.57
N CYS A 153 -10.13 -11.35 14.47
CA CYS A 153 -9.34 -11.63 15.66
C CYS A 153 -10.05 -12.56 16.65
N GLN A 154 -11.38 -12.51 16.75
CA GLN A 154 -12.16 -13.41 17.60
C GLN A 154 -12.08 -14.88 17.16
N ARG A 155 -11.80 -15.15 15.88
CA ARG A 155 -11.72 -16.50 15.31
C ARG A 155 -10.29 -16.97 15.05
N LEU A 156 -9.33 -16.04 15.06
CA LEU A 156 -7.93 -16.35 14.84
C LEU A 156 -7.31 -16.87 16.14
N ASP A 157 -6.51 -17.93 16.05
CA ASP A 157 -5.69 -18.39 17.17
C ASP A 157 -4.76 -17.23 17.62
N PRO A 158 -4.76 -16.84 18.92
CA PRO A 158 -3.87 -15.82 19.45
C PRO A 158 -2.36 -16.06 19.23
N ALA A 159 -1.93 -17.27 18.87
CA ALA A 159 -0.54 -17.58 18.50
C ALA A 159 -0.23 -17.39 17.00
N THR A 160 -1.25 -17.15 16.16
CA THR A 160 -1.10 -16.92 14.72
C THR A 160 -0.55 -15.52 14.45
N PRO A 161 0.64 -15.35 13.85
CA PRO A 161 1.15 -14.04 13.47
C PRO A 161 0.25 -13.33 12.45
N ILE A 162 0.07 -12.02 12.64
CA ILE A 162 -0.56 -11.12 11.66
C ILE A 162 0.49 -10.16 11.12
N VAL A 163 0.62 -10.08 9.79
CA VAL A 163 1.28 -8.97 9.12
C VAL A 163 0.19 -8.01 8.66
N SER A 164 0.20 -6.75 9.09
CA SER A 164 -0.80 -5.76 8.69
C SER A 164 -0.20 -4.66 7.84
N THR A 165 -0.93 -4.26 6.79
CA THR A 165 -0.52 -3.22 5.84
C THR A 165 -0.55 -1.80 6.42
N THR A 166 0.08 -0.86 5.73
CA THR A 166 0.20 0.55 6.17
C THR A 166 -1.16 1.28 6.23
N GLY A 167 -1.18 2.50 6.76
CA GLY A 167 -2.38 3.35 6.82
C GLY A 167 -3.33 2.96 7.96
N PHE A 168 -4.63 3.10 7.72
CA PHE A 168 -5.64 2.93 8.77
C PHE A 168 -5.80 1.48 9.25
N ILE A 169 -5.57 0.49 8.40
CA ILE A 169 -5.72 -0.94 8.77
C ILE A 169 -4.78 -1.33 9.91
N THR A 170 -3.48 -1.00 9.81
CA THR A 170 -2.52 -1.21 10.91
C THR A 170 -2.94 -0.49 12.19
N ARG A 171 -3.48 0.74 12.09
CA ARG A 171 -3.89 1.52 13.26
C ARG A 171 -5.16 0.96 13.92
N GLU A 172 -6.09 0.45 13.12
CA GLU A 172 -7.27 -0.26 13.61
C GLU A 172 -6.88 -1.56 14.31
N LEU A 173 -6.01 -2.39 13.70
CA LEU A 173 -5.51 -3.60 14.36
C LEU A 173 -4.79 -3.26 15.68
N PHE A 174 -3.99 -2.19 15.69
CA PHE A 174 -3.31 -1.73 16.90
C PHE A 174 -4.28 -1.26 18.00
N ARG A 175 -5.39 -0.61 17.61
CA ARG A 175 -6.46 -0.22 18.54
C ARG A 175 -7.20 -1.44 19.09
N VAL A 176 -7.54 -2.39 18.23
CA VAL A 176 -8.42 -3.52 18.54
C VAL A 176 -7.69 -4.63 19.30
N ASN A 177 -6.48 -5.00 18.89
CA ASN A 177 -5.81 -6.19 19.37
C ASN A 177 -4.28 -6.07 19.29
N ASP A 178 -3.67 -5.18 20.08
CA ASP A 178 -2.20 -5.07 20.18
C ASP A 178 -1.59 -6.27 20.90
N ARG A 179 -0.80 -7.08 20.18
CA ARG A 179 -0.09 -8.26 20.70
C ARG A 179 1.23 -8.50 19.96
N ALA A 180 2.12 -9.30 20.54
CA ALA A 180 3.50 -9.44 20.07
C ALA A 180 3.60 -10.12 18.70
N GLU A 181 2.63 -10.95 18.38
CA GLU A 181 2.46 -11.68 17.14
C GLU A 181 2.00 -10.79 15.97
N ASN A 182 1.72 -9.51 16.21
CA ASN A 182 1.41 -8.58 15.13
C ASN A 182 2.67 -7.87 14.65
N PHE A 183 3.00 -7.99 13.37
CA PHE A 183 3.98 -7.16 12.69
C PHE A 183 3.28 -6.02 11.96
N TYR A 184 3.32 -4.83 12.56
CA TYR A 184 2.79 -3.61 11.96
C TYR A 184 3.71 -3.06 10.86
N MET A 185 3.38 -3.29 9.60
CA MET A 185 4.15 -2.79 8.45
C MET A 185 3.72 -1.35 8.12
N GLN A 186 4.45 -0.38 8.67
CA GLN A 186 4.07 1.05 8.59
C GLN A 186 4.33 1.70 7.23
N GLY A 187 5.17 1.11 6.37
CA GLY A 187 5.48 1.58 5.02
C GLY A 187 5.34 0.47 3.98
N SER A 188 5.89 0.69 2.79
CA SER A 188 5.94 -0.33 1.72
C SER A 188 4.55 -0.86 1.32
N LEU A 189 3.63 0.04 0.97
CA LEU A 189 2.30 -0.35 0.46
C LEU A 189 2.44 -1.42 -0.64
N GLY A 190 1.52 -2.38 -0.64
CA GLY A 190 1.49 -3.51 -1.57
C GLY A 190 2.42 -4.67 -1.25
N HIS A 191 3.24 -4.59 -0.20
CA HIS A 191 4.16 -5.67 0.17
C HIS A 191 3.67 -6.56 1.33
N CYS A 192 2.48 -6.30 1.88
CA CYS A 192 1.94 -7.00 3.05
C CYS A 192 1.79 -8.50 2.78
N SER A 193 1.09 -8.85 1.71
CA SER A 193 0.87 -10.23 1.29
C SER A 193 2.17 -10.96 0.93
N ALA A 194 3.14 -10.28 0.32
CA ALA A 194 4.45 -10.85 0.00
C ALA A 194 5.24 -11.17 1.28
N LEU A 195 5.27 -10.26 2.25
CA LEU A 195 5.95 -10.46 3.53
C LEU A 195 5.33 -11.63 4.31
N ALA A 196 3.99 -11.67 4.38
CA ALA A 196 3.25 -12.76 5.02
C ALA A 196 3.47 -14.11 4.33
N ALA A 197 3.49 -14.15 2.99
CA ALA A 197 3.79 -15.36 2.24
C ALA A 197 5.21 -15.86 2.51
N GLY A 198 6.20 -14.95 2.59
CA GLY A 198 7.56 -15.30 2.97
C GLY A 198 7.64 -15.93 4.36
N LEU A 199 6.90 -15.41 5.34
CA LEU A 199 6.79 -16.02 6.67
C LEU A 199 6.13 -17.41 6.61
N ALA A 200 5.04 -17.55 5.86
CA ALA A 200 4.30 -18.80 5.75
C ALA A 200 5.17 -19.90 5.10
N ILE A 201 5.93 -19.55 4.06
CA ILE A 201 6.88 -20.47 3.39
C ILE A 201 8.03 -20.86 4.34
N ALA A 202 8.56 -19.91 5.10
CA ALA A 202 9.68 -20.16 6.00
C ALA A 202 9.30 -20.97 7.25
N ARG A 203 8.02 -20.94 7.65
CA ARG A 203 7.48 -21.63 8.84
C ARG A 203 6.18 -22.38 8.49
N PRO A 204 6.24 -23.43 7.66
CA PRO A 204 5.05 -24.14 7.17
C PRO A 204 4.18 -24.75 8.29
N GLU A 205 4.75 -24.97 9.46
CA GLU A 205 4.09 -25.49 10.65
C GLU A 205 3.23 -24.45 11.39
N ARG A 206 3.36 -23.15 11.06
CA ARG A 206 2.64 -22.07 11.73
C ARG A 206 1.72 -21.32 10.78
N PRO A 207 0.42 -21.19 11.07
CA PRO A 207 -0.46 -20.29 10.32
C PRO A 207 0.07 -18.85 10.29
N VAL A 208 -0.16 -18.15 9.20
CA VAL A 208 0.17 -16.72 9.05
C VAL A 208 -1.01 -16.01 8.41
N LEU A 209 -1.41 -14.85 8.96
CA LEU A 209 -2.44 -14.00 8.38
C LEU A 209 -1.82 -12.73 7.80
N ALA A 210 -2.07 -12.48 6.52
CA ALA A 210 -1.86 -11.18 5.89
C ALA A 210 -3.14 -10.35 6.01
N LEU A 211 -3.07 -9.20 6.66
CA LEU A 211 -4.17 -8.24 6.77
C LEU A 211 -3.84 -7.04 5.89
N ASP A 212 -4.30 -7.09 4.64
CA ASP A 212 -4.04 -6.10 3.61
C ASP A 212 -5.27 -5.23 3.33
N GLY A 213 -5.08 -4.17 2.55
CA GLY A 213 -6.14 -3.34 1.99
C GLY A 213 -6.22 -3.52 0.48
N ASP A 214 -7.36 -3.18 -0.10
CA ASP A 214 -7.58 -3.19 -1.55
C ASP A 214 -6.51 -2.41 -2.31
N GLY A 215 -6.16 -1.21 -1.85
CA GLY A 215 -5.09 -0.41 -2.47
C GLY A 215 -3.73 -1.09 -2.48
N GLY A 216 -3.36 -1.79 -1.40
CA GLY A 216 -2.12 -2.57 -1.33
C GLY A 216 -2.16 -3.78 -2.27
N ALA A 217 -3.24 -4.54 -2.21
CA ALA A 217 -3.46 -5.71 -3.06
C ALA A 217 -3.43 -5.36 -4.56
N LEU A 218 -4.02 -4.23 -4.95
CA LEU A 218 -4.00 -3.72 -6.33
C LEU A 218 -2.60 -3.31 -6.76
N MET A 219 -1.84 -2.65 -5.88
CA MET A 219 -0.52 -2.10 -6.18
C MET A 219 0.47 -3.17 -6.67
N HIS A 220 0.44 -4.33 -6.04
CA HIS A 220 1.30 -5.47 -6.37
C HIS A 220 0.50 -6.76 -6.54
N MET A 221 -0.55 -6.72 -7.35
CA MET A 221 -1.41 -7.89 -7.65
C MET A 221 -0.63 -9.11 -8.18
N GLY A 222 0.53 -8.92 -8.82
CA GLY A 222 1.41 -10.02 -9.24
C GLY A 222 1.88 -10.93 -8.08
N VAL A 223 1.87 -10.42 -6.84
CA VAL A 223 2.14 -11.23 -5.64
C VAL A 223 1.07 -12.30 -5.44
N MET A 224 -0.18 -12.05 -5.82
CA MET A 224 -1.25 -13.07 -5.75
C MET A 224 -0.92 -14.28 -6.63
N SER A 225 -0.40 -14.05 -7.83
CA SER A 225 0.07 -15.12 -8.73
C SER A 225 1.25 -15.90 -8.10
N THR A 226 2.18 -15.18 -7.46
CA THR A 226 3.30 -15.80 -6.76
C THR A 226 2.82 -16.69 -5.60
N ILE A 227 1.85 -16.22 -4.81
CA ILE A 227 1.27 -16.98 -3.69
C ILE A 227 0.56 -18.24 -4.20
N GLY A 228 -0.29 -18.11 -5.23
CA GLY A 228 -1.00 -19.25 -5.80
C GLY A 228 -0.07 -20.26 -6.49
N HIS A 229 1.10 -19.83 -6.98
CA HIS A 229 2.15 -20.74 -7.44
C HIS A 229 2.85 -21.47 -6.28
N ALA A 230 3.27 -20.74 -5.26
CA ALA A 230 4.01 -21.28 -4.12
C ALA A 230 3.15 -22.16 -3.18
N LYS A 231 1.83 -21.92 -3.16
CA LYS A 231 0.82 -22.69 -2.41
C LYS A 231 1.17 -22.91 -0.91
N PRO A 232 1.52 -21.87 -0.14
CA PRO A 232 1.71 -22.02 1.30
C PRO A 232 0.39 -22.45 1.96
N GLN A 233 0.36 -23.67 2.49
CA GLN A 233 -0.85 -24.29 3.05
C GLN A 233 -1.33 -23.64 4.36
N ASN A 234 -0.50 -22.78 4.94
CA ASN A 234 -0.68 -22.13 6.22
C ASN A 234 -0.96 -20.62 6.09
N LEU A 235 -1.19 -20.11 4.87
CA LEU A 235 -1.44 -18.68 4.64
C LEU A 235 -2.93 -18.35 4.53
N ILE A 236 -3.35 -17.32 5.27
CA ILE A 236 -4.65 -16.65 5.13
C ILE A 236 -4.39 -15.21 4.66
N HIS A 237 -4.87 -14.85 3.47
CA HIS A 237 -4.75 -13.51 2.92
C HIS A 237 -6.11 -12.81 3.00
N VAL A 238 -6.25 -11.86 3.93
CA VAL A 238 -7.43 -11.03 4.09
C VAL A 238 -7.19 -9.67 3.48
N VAL A 239 -8.11 -9.23 2.61
CA VAL A 239 -8.12 -7.88 2.04
C VAL A 239 -9.36 -7.15 2.55
N LEU A 240 -9.16 -6.05 3.27
CA LEU A 240 -10.24 -5.13 3.63
C LEU A 240 -10.43 -4.11 2.49
N ASP A 241 -11.60 -4.12 1.87
CA ASP A 241 -11.88 -3.39 0.64
C ASP A 241 -13.01 -2.37 0.83
N ASN A 242 -12.61 -1.12 1.04
CA ASN A 242 -13.47 0.06 1.12
C ASN A 242 -13.50 0.86 -0.20
N GLU A 243 -12.97 0.28 -1.27
CA GLU A 243 -12.89 0.86 -2.61
C GLU A 243 -12.22 2.24 -2.65
N SER A 244 -11.25 2.48 -1.77
CA SER A 244 -10.66 3.81 -1.58
C SER A 244 -9.27 3.79 -0.95
N TYR A 245 -8.39 4.66 -1.46
CA TYR A 245 -7.14 5.02 -0.78
C TYR A 245 -7.39 6.01 0.37
N ALA A 246 -8.18 5.59 1.38
CA ALA A 246 -8.71 6.44 2.44
C ALA A 246 -7.63 7.21 3.23
N SER A 247 -6.45 6.62 3.41
CA SER A 247 -5.36 7.25 4.18
C SER A 247 -4.57 8.34 3.41
N THR A 248 -4.75 8.43 2.09
CA THR A 248 -3.96 9.32 1.20
C THR A 248 -4.81 10.30 0.40
N GLY A 249 -6.05 10.54 0.83
CA GLY A 249 -6.95 11.52 0.22
C GLY A 249 -8.29 10.97 -0.26
N GLY A 250 -8.51 9.66 -0.15
CA GLY A 250 -9.82 9.05 -0.39
C GLY A 250 -10.15 8.81 -1.87
N GLN A 251 -9.14 8.82 -2.74
CA GLN A 251 -9.30 8.50 -4.16
C GLN A 251 -9.90 7.10 -4.32
N ALA A 252 -10.84 6.94 -5.25
CA ALA A 252 -11.41 5.64 -5.56
C ALA A 252 -10.32 4.67 -6.03
N SER A 253 -10.31 3.47 -5.47
CA SER A 253 -9.44 2.40 -5.96
C SER A 253 -10.11 1.68 -7.14
N THR A 254 -9.32 0.91 -7.89
CA THR A 254 -9.85 0.11 -9.02
C THR A 254 -10.50 -1.20 -8.55
N SER A 255 -10.64 -1.46 -7.25
CA SER A 255 -11.41 -2.61 -6.73
C SER A 255 -12.91 -2.47 -7.03
N ARG A 256 -13.39 -1.26 -7.33
CA ARG A 256 -14.75 -0.98 -7.82
C ARG A 256 -15.12 -1.75 -9.07
N SER A 257 -14.14 -1.97 -9.94
CA SER A 257 -14.28 -2.71 -11.20
C SER A 257 -13.53 -4.04 -11.19
N SER A 258 -12.63 -4.25 -10.24
CA SER A 258 -11.79 -5.45 -10.14
C SER A 258 -12.28 -6.35 -9.00
N SER A 259 -12.83 -7.53 -9.33
CA SER A 259 -13.21 -8.52 -8.33
C SER A 259 -11.98 -9.27 -7.80
N LEU A 260 -11.36 -8.75 -6.74
CA LEU A 260 -10.12 -9.29 -6.17
C LEU A 260 -10.25 -10.75 -5.70
N ASP A 261 -11.44 -11.17 -5.27
CA ASP A 261 -11.74 -12.56 -4.93
C ASP A 261 -11.67 -13.49 -6.14
N LEU A 262 -12.22 -13.07 -7.29
CA LEU A 262 -12.13 -13.83 -8.54
C LEU A 262 -10.70 -13.83 -9.08
N VAL A 263 -9.96 -12.72 -8.95
CA VAL A 263 -8.54 -12.64 -9.29
C VAL A 263 -7.73 -13.62 -8.45
N ALA A 264 -7.92 -13.67 -7.14
CA ALA A 264 -7.22 -14.60 -6.26
C ALA A 264 -7.52 -16.07 -6.64
N SER A 265 -8.79 -16.39 -6.93
CA SER A 265 -9.16 -17.71 -7.44
C SER A 265 -8.42 -18.05 -8.74
N ALA A 266 -8.39 -17.14 -9.71
CA ALA A 266 -7.69 -17.32 -10.98
C ALA A 266 -6.16 -17.40 -10.81
N CYS A 267 -5.60 -16.77 -9.77
CA CYS A 267 -4.18 -16.85 -9.43
C CYS A 267 -3.79 -18.18 -8.76
N GLY A 268 -4.75 -19.06 -8.42
CA GLY A 268 -4.48 -20.38 -7.86
C GLY A 268 -4.57 -20.46 -6.33
N TYR A 269 -5.21 -19.49 -5.67
CA TYR A 269 -5.60 -19.66 -4.27
C TYR A 269 -6.53 -20.86 -4.13
N ARG A 270 -6.35 -21.65 -3.08
CA ARG A 270 -7.14 -22.87 -2.89
C ARG A 270 -8.60 -22.53 -2.58
N SER A 271 -8.83 -21.49 -1.78
CA SER A 271 -10.16 -20.92 -1.60
C SER A 271 -10.09 -19.41 -1.73
N SER A 272 -11.17 -18.83 -2.22
CA SER A 272 -11.38 -17.39 -2.29
C SER A 272 -12.84 -17.09 -1.99
N VAL A 273 -13.09 -16.19 -1.04
CA VAL A 273 -14.44 -15.85 -0.59
C VAL A 273 -14.59 -14.34 -0.50
N ARG A 274 -15.73 -13.84 -0.99
CA ARG A 274 -16.17 -12.46 -0.74
C ARG A 274 -17.07 -12.43 0.49
N CYS A 275 -16.71 -11.59 1.46
CA CYS A 275 -17.45 -11.39 2.71
C CYS A 275 -18.03 -9.97 2.72
N VAL A 276 -19.35 -9.86 2.83
CA VAL A 276 -20.05 -8.55 2.96
C VAL A 276 -20.55 -8.37 4.39
N GLU A 277 -21.22 -9.39 4.92
CA GLU A 277 -21.75 -9.43 6.28
C GLU A 277 -20.83 -10.16 7.28
N ALA A 278 -21.06 -9.93 8.58
CA ALA A 278 -20.28 -10.52 9.67
C ALA A 278 -20.25 -12.06 9.64
N GLU A 279 -21.39 -12.70 9.33
CA GLU A 279 -21.49 -14.16 9.27
C GLU A 279 -20.56 -14.76 8.21
N HIS A 280 -20.36 -14.07 7.07
CA HIS A 280 -19.42 -14.52 6.04
C HIS A 280 -17.99 -14.56 6.55
N ILE A 281 -17.55 -13.54 7.30
CA ILE A 281 -16.21 -13.51 7.90
C ILE A 281 -16.06 -14.66 8.89
N MET A 282 -17.05 -14.85 9.78
CA MET A 282 -17.01 -15.91 10.79
C MET A 282 -16.95 -17.31 10.17
N THR A 283 -17.72 -17.54 9.11
CA THR A 283 -17.74 -18.81 8.37
C THR A 283 -16.42 -19.03 7.61
N ALA A 284 -15.91 -18.00 6.93
CA ALA A 284 -14.66 -18.10 6.19
C ALA A 284 -13.46 -18.35 7.11
N MET A 285 -13.38 -17.66 8.25
CA MET A 285 -12.30 -17.90 9.23
C MET A 285 -12.37 -19.32 9.84
N LYS A 286 -13.57 -19.85 10.10
CA LYS A 286 -13.74 -21.24 10.54
C LYS A 286 -13.27 -22.23 9.47
N HIS A 287 -13.54 -21.96 8.20
CA HIS A 287 -13.04 -22.77 7.09
C HIS A 287 -11.51 -22.74 6.99
N CYS A 288 -10.90 -21.55 7.11
CA CYS A 288 -9.45 -21.40 7.08
C CYS A 288 -8.74 -22.12 8.22
N ALA A 289 -9.36 -22.18 9.41
CA ALA A 289 -8.80 -22.91 10.55
C ALA A 289 -8.86 -24.44 10.40
N SER A 290 -9.69 -24.95 9.50
CA SER A 290 -9.97 -26.40 9.37
C SER A 290 -9.50 -27.01 8.05
N THR A 291 -8.94 -26.20 7.14
CA THR A 291 -8.49 -26.66 5.83
C THR A 291 -7.12 -26.06 5.49
N PRO A 292 -6.29 -26.75 4.69
CA PRO A 292 -5.05 -26.15 4.19
C PRO A 292 -5.38 -25.04 3.19
N GLY A 293 -4.59 -23.98 3.16
CA GLY A 293 -4.67 -22.85 2.22
C GLY A 293 -3.87 -23.02 0.92
N PRO A 294 -3.39 -21.91 0.30
CA PRO A 294 -3.60 -20.52 0.74
C PRO A 294 -5.06 -20.08 0.54
N HIS A 295 -5.61 -19.39 1.53
CA HIS A 295 -6.97 -18.86 1.52
C HIS A 295 -7.00 -17.37 1.23
N PHE A 296 -7.99 -16.90 0.48
CA PHE A 296 -8.23 -15.49 0.23
C PHE A 296 -9.61 -15.07 0.73
N LEU A 297 -9.67 -13.97 1.48
CA LEU A 297 -10.92 -13.36 1.95
C LEU A 297 -10.94 -11.90 1.51
N LEU A 298 -11.92 -11.54 0.68
CA LEU A 298 -12.22 -10.15 0.35
C LEU A 298 -13.34 -9.64 1.26
N CYS A 299 -13.00 -8.87 2.29
CA CYS A 299 -13.97 -8.28 3.20
C CYS A 299 -14.38 -6.89 2.70
N LYS A 300 -15.59 -6.78 2.15
CA LYS A 300 -16.18 -5.50 1.77
C LYS A 300 -16.57 -4.73 3.03
N ILE A 301 -16.04 -3.52 3.14
CA ILE A 301 -16.23 -2.66 4.31
C ILE A 301 -16.65 -1.25 3.87
N ASN A 302 -17.37 -0.55 4.72
CA ASN A 302 -17.64 0.86 4.52
C ASN A 302 -16.38 1.71 4.78
N ARG A 303 -16.52 3.01 4.55
CA ARG A 303 -15.43 3.98 4.70
C ARG A 303 -15.40 4.61 6.09
N PHE A 304 -16.21 4.12 7.04
CA PHE A 304 -16.17 4.63 8.41
C PHE A 304 -14.86 4.24 9.09
N HIS A 305 -14.26 5.22 9.73
CA HIS A 305 -13.17 5.04 10.68
C HIS A 305 -13.30 6.10 11.78
N PRO A 306 -12.78 5.84 13.00
CA PRO A 306 -12.69 6.85 14.04
C PRO A 306 -11.92 8.10 13.57
N ALA A 307 -12.32 9.27 14.06
CA ALA A 307 -11.66 10.54 13.73
C ALA A 307 -10.17 10.54 14.11
N THR A 308 -9.83 9.83 15.19
CA THR A 308 -8.46 9.63 15.63
C THR A 308 -8.18 8.14 15.81
N LEU A 309 -7.12 7.67 15.15
CA LEU A 309 -6.61 6.31 15.30
C LEU A 309 -5.21 6.36 15.89
N PRO A 310 -4.88 5.50 16.88
CA PRO A 310 -3.57 5.51 17.51
C PRO A 310 -2.50 5.08 16.50
N ARG A 311 -1.37 5.79 16.48
CA ARG A 311 -0.20 5.34 15.71
C ARG A 311 0.54 4.28 16.50
N VAL A 312 1.06 3.26 15.81
CA VAL A 312 1.88 2.21 16.43
C VAL A 312 3.10 2.81 17.14
N THR A 313 3.68 3.86 16.56
CA THR A 313 4.82 4.63 17.10
C THR A 313 4.57 5.28 18.45
N THR A 314 3.31 5.42 18.88
CA THR A 314 3.00 5.90 20.24
C THR A 314 3.41 4.91 21.33
N ARG A 315 3.60 3.62 21.00
CA ARG A 315 4.06 2.59 21.94
C ARG A 315 5.28 1.82 21.45
N HIS A 316 5.38 1.57 20.15
CA HIS A 316 6.40 0.70 19.57
C HIS A 316 7.18 1.45 18.47
N THR A 317 8.48 1.66 18.67
CA THR A 317 9.37 2.09 17.58
C THR A 317 9.40 1.01 16.49
N PRO A 318 9.74 1.33 15.22
CA PRO A 318 9.85 0.29 14.17
C PRO A 318 10.78 -0.87 14.56
N VAL A 319 11.92 -0.58 15.20
CA VAL A 319 12.86 -1.59 15.70
C VAL A 319 12.26 -2.38 16.87
N GLY A 320 11.55 -1.70 17.78
CA GLY A 320 10.85 -2.34 18.90
C GLY A 320 9.74 -3.29 18.43
N ASN A 321 8.89 -2.85 17.49
CA ASN A 321 7.87 -3.67 16.85
C ASN A 321 8.49 -4.93 16.21
N LYS A 322 9.58 -4.75 15.44
CA LYS A 322 10.30 -5.87 14.83
C LYS A 322 10.83 -6.85 15.88
N ARG A 323 11.52 -6.38 16.93
CA ARG A 323 12.08 -7.26 17.98
C ARG A 323 10.98 -8.04 18.70
N ARG A 324 9.92 -7.34 19.12
CA ARG A 324 8.74 -7.94 19.76
C ARG A 324 8.12 -9.06 18.92
N PHE A 325 8.00 -8.85 17.61
CA PHE A 325 7.52 -9.85 16.68
C PHE A 325 8.48 -11.04 16.55
N GLN A 326 9.79 -10.79 16.41
CA GLN A 326 10.81 -11.86 16.35
C GLN A 326 10.78 -12.74 17.60
N ASP A 327 10.71 -12.13 18.80
CA ASP A 327 10.64 -12.86 20.07
C ASP A 327 9.37 -13.75 20.15
N ALA A 328 8.23 -13.27 19.64
CA ALA A 328 6.99 -14.07 19.56
C ALA A 328 7.10 -15.20 18.52
N MET A 329 7.87 -15.01 17.46
CA MET A 329 8.13 -16.05 16.46
C MET A 329 9.07 -17.15 16.97
N GLU A 330 9.90 -16.87 17.97
CA GLU A 330 10.83 -17.81 18.61
C GLU A 330 10.20 -18.59 19.76
N ARG A 331 9.40 -17.94 20.62
CA ARG A 331 8.80 -18.58 21.82
C ARG A 331 7.97 -19.83 21.53
N ASN A 332 7.25 -19.84 20.41
CA ASN A 332 6.37 -20.98 20.06
C ASN A 332 7.12 -22.13 19.35
N VAL A 333 8.46 -22.10 19.29
CA VAL A 333 9.29 -23.21 18.79
C VAL A 333 9.77 -24.11 19.95
N LEU A 334 9.77 -23.60 21.19
CA LEU A 334 10.39 -24.25 22.34
C LEU A 334 9.44 -25.02 23.25
N GLU A 335 8.13 -25.05 22.97
CA GLU A 335 7.17 -25.94 23.64
C GLU A 335 6.79 -27.10 22.72
N PRO A 336 7.54 -28.22 22.70
CA PRO A 336 7.00 -29.46 22.19
C PRO A 336 5.85 -29.89 23.10
N SER A 337 4.76 -30.33 22.48
CA SER A 337 3.55 -30.88 23.11
C SER A 337 3.89 -31.78 24.30
N ALA A 338 3.79 -31.23 25.51
CA ALA A 338 3.74 -32.02 26.73
C ALA A 338 2.31 -32.56 26.88
N VAL A 339 1.94 -33.49 26.01
CA VAL A 339 0.79 -34.38 26.19
C VAL A 339 1.23 -35.78 25.78
N GLY A 340 1.76 -36.49 26.76
CA GLY A 340 1.75 -37.95 26.79
C GLY A 340 0.55 -38.45 27.57
#